data_AF-A0AAN7ZEC2-F1
#
_entry.id   AF-A0AAN7ZEC2-F1
#
_cell.length_a   1.000
_cell.length_b   1.000
_cell.length_c   1.000
_cell.angle_alpha   90.00
_cell.angle_beta   90.00
_cell.angle_gamma   90.00
#
_symmetry.space_group_name_H-M   'P 1'
#
loop_
_entity.id
_entity.type
_entity.pdbx_description
1 polymer ?
#
loop_
_entity_poly.entity_id
_entity_poly.type
_entity_poly.pdbx_seq_one_letter_code
_entity_poly.pdbx_strand_id
1 'polypeptide(L)'
;MQSYTAEQQAEEWWNANTPGVTEATSEIQETEKKRKRTAELALVANVKKLQDSMDTLKKYIKDNYKTVHRDVKSWATATAPLITRVNDDAKKLRYRDREKTDAILIRTDRESYADLLKKIKEGVQDSKMQQEIKSVRLNRARDLIITTTKGKGDVVNKHLQTVVPHMQSRNIMQTKKIHIGNMDIFVERGDVEAAIAKALGQEEVESIQEIRIRPGRTGNNSAEVIIGREAGHKLLDMGRIKIGWNNCIIREWVEVSRCSNCMKMGHSRRDCKEEENKEKMLSVHREWTHSEGL
;
A
#
# COMPACT_ATOMS: atom_id res chain seq x y z
N MET A 1 37.20 112.93 -1.64
CA MET A 1 36.21 112.54 -0.61
C MET A 1 35.41 111.39 -1.19
N GLN A 2 35.50 110.21 -0.59
CA GLN A 2 34.89 108.98 -1.12
C GLN A 2 33.36 109.10 -1.10
N SER A 3 32.74 109.00 -2.28
CA SER A 3 31.28 108.91 -2.41
C SER A 3 30.84 107.49 -2.07
N TYR A 4 30.25 107.32 -0.89
CA TYR A 4 29.50 106.12 -0.55
C TYR A 4 28.36 105.91 -1.56
N THR A 5 28.17 104.69 -2.05
CA THR A 5 27.06 104.37 -2.95
C THR A 5 25.76 104.35 -2.16
N ALA A 6 24.65 104.78 -2.77
CA ALA A 6 23.34 104.86 -2.11
C ALA A 6 22.87 103.51 -1.52
N GLU A 7 23.36 102.39 -2.07
CA GLU A 7 23.13 101.05 -1.55
C GLU A 7 23.78 100.82 -0.18
N GLN A 8 25.00 101.32 0.04
CA GLN A 8 25.69 101.18 1.33
C GLN A 8 25.01 102.01 2.43
N GLN A 9 24.48 103.18 2.09
CA GLN A 9 23.71 104.00 3.04
C GLN A 9 22.34 103.39 3.38
N ALA A 10 21.70 102.71 2.41
CA ALA A 10 20.44 102.03 2.64
C ALA A 10 20.61 100.79 3.54
N GLU A 11 21.68 100.00 3.35
CA GLU A 11 22.00 98.85 4.21
C GLU A 11 22.39 99.29 5.64
N GLU A 12 23.18 100.36 5.80
CA GLU A 12 23.52 100.90 7.12
C GLU A 12 22.28 101.41 7.86
N TRP A 13 21.33 102.05 7.16
CA TRP A 13 20.07 102.51 7.76
C TRP A 13 19.16 101.36 8.19
N TRP A 14 19.05 100.31 7.37
CA TRP A 14 18.21 99.14 7.68
C TRP A 14 18.76 98.36 8.88
N ASN A 15 20.09 98.17 8.93
CA ASN A 15 20.77 97.51 10.03
C ASN A 15 20.74 98.33 11.34
N ALA A 16 20.77 99.67 11.25
CA ALA A 16 20.68 100.56 12.42
C ALA A 16 19.27 100.61 13.05
N ASN A 17 18.21 100.44 12.25
CA ASN A 17 16.81 100.58 12.71
C ASN A 17 16.06 99.26 12.94
N THR A 18 16.67 98.09 12.71
CA THR A 18 16.04 96.77 12.98
C THR A 18 16.89 95.79 13.80
N PRO A 19 17.55 96.21 14.91
CA PRO A 19 18.47 95.34 15.66
C PRO A 19 17.80 94.06 16.23
N GLY A 20 16.48 94.10 16.49
CA GLY A 20 15.74 92.94 17.04
C GLY A 20 15.30 91.87 16.03
N VAL A 21 15.32 92.15 14.72
CA VAL A 21 14.84 91.19 13.70
C VAL A 21 15.90 90.13 13.40
N THR A 22 17.19 90.51 13.42
CA THR A 22 18.32 89.59 13.25
C THR A 22 18.53 88.69 14.45
N GLU A 23 18.34 89.21 15.67
CA GLU A 23 18.42 88.40 16.90
C GLU A 23 17.25 87.41 16.98
N ALA A 24 16.01 87.86 16.77
CA ALA A 24 14.83 86.99 16.80
C ALA A 24 14.88 85.89 15.71
N THR A 25 15.39 86.18 14.52
CA THR A 25 15.56 85.16 13.47
C THR A 25 16.64 84.14 13.81
N SER A 26 17.72 84.54 14.48
CA SER A 26 18.76 83.62 14.95
C SER A 26 18.27 82.68 16.07
N GLU A 27 17.44 83.20 17.00
CA GLU A 27 16.81 82.39 18.07
C GLU A 27 15.79 81.39 17.51
N ILE A 28 14.99 81.80 16.52
CA ILE A 28 14.07 80.90 15.81
C ILE A 28 14.84 79.78 15.10
N GLN A 29 15.94 80.11 14.42
CA GLN A 29 16.80 79.11 13.78
C GLN A 29 17.44 78.13 14.78
N GLU A 30 17.86 78.61 15.95
CA GLU A 30 18.47 77.77 16.97
C GLU A 30 17.44 76.83 17.64
N THR A 31 16.22 77.32 17.89
CA THR A 31 15.12 76.52 18.45
C THR A 31 14.62 75.46 17.47
N GLU A 32 14.52 75.78 16.17
CA GLU A 32 14.22 74.79 15.12
C GLU A 32 15.30 73.72 15.01
N LYS A 33 16.58 74.11 15.10
CA LYS A 33 17.71 73.16 15.08
C LYS A 33 17.68 72.23 16.29
N LYS A 34 17.32 72.74 17.48
CA LYS A 34 17.11 71.93 18.69
C LYS A 34 15.93 70.96 18.52
N ARG A 35 14.80 71.42 17.97
CA ARG A 35 13.62 70.58 17.68
C ARG A 35 13.91 69.48 16.66
N LYS A 36 14.67 69.78 15.61
CA LYS A 36 15.12 68.77 14.62
C LYS A 36 16.01 67.72 15.26
N ARG A 37 16.98 68.12 16.09
CA ARG A 37 17.85 67.19 16.83
C ARG A 37 17.08 66.31 17.81
N THR A 38 16.10 66.86 18.54
CA THR A 38 15.29 66.04 19.46
C THR A 38 14.37 65.08 18.71
N ALA A 39 13.81 65.51 17.57
CA ALA A 39 13.03 64.64 16.68
C ALA A 39 13.89 63.51 16.09
N GLU A 40 15.11 63.81 15.63
CA GLU A 40 16.07 62.81 15.16
C GLU A 40 16.44 61.80 16.25
N LEU A 41 16.73 62.26 17.47
CA LEU A 41 17.02 61.40 18.62
C LEU A 41 15.84 60.49 18.98
N ALA A 42 14.61 61.02 18.94
CA ALA A 42 13.40 60.23 19.17
C ALA A 42 13.20 59.17 18.07
N LEU A 43 13.51 59.50 16.82
CA LEU A 43 13.41 58.60 15.68
C LEU A 43 14.45 57.47 15.79
N VAL A 44 15.69 57.80 16.15
CA VAL A 44 16.76 56.81 16.43
C VAL A 44 16.38 55.89 17.59
N ALA A 45 15.79 56.42 18.67
CA ALA A 45 15.33 55.61 19.79
C ALA A 45 14.20 54.65 19.39
N ASN A 46 13.28 55.07 18.53
CA ASN A 46 12.20 54.23 18.02
C ASN A 46 12.73 53.13 17.09
N VAL A 47 13.68 53.46 16.20
CA VAL A 47 14.35 52.47 15.34
C VAL A 47 15.04 51.40 16.20
N LYS A 48 15.73 51.81 17.27
CA LYS A 48 16.38 50.86 18.19
C LYS A 48 15.39 49.91 18.87
N LYS A 49 14.27 50.43 19.37
CA LYS A 49 13.19 49.60 19.96
C LYS A 49 12.62 48.59 18.97
N LEU A 50 12.43 48.99 17.71
CA LEU A 50 11.99 48.09 16.65
C LEU A 50 13.03 47.00 16.37
N GLN A 51 14.32 47.35 16.36
CA GLN A 51 15.42 46.40 16.20
C GLN A 51 15.41 45.33 17.30
N ASP A 52 15.31 45.76 18.56
CA ASP A 52 15.27 44.86 19.72
C ASP A 52 14.04 43.92 19.68
N SER A 53 12.88 44.44 19.27
CA SER A 53 11.66 43.64 19.06
C SER A 53 11.83 42.60 17.94
N MET A 54 12.58 42.93 16.88
CA MET A 54 12.84 42.02 15.78
C MET A 54 13.82 40.90 16.18
N ASP A 55 14.82 41.22 17.01
CA ASP A 55 15.79 40.24 17.50
C ASP A 55 15.18 39.27 18.52
N THR A 56 14.25 39.74 19.36
CA THR A 56 13.47 38.85 20.24
C THR A 56 12.58 37.90 19.44
N LEU A 57 11.91 38.37 18.39
CA LEU A 57 11.12 37.50 17.48
C LEU A 57 12.00 36.47 16.77
N LYS A 58 13.17 36.86 16.26
CA LYS A 58 14.13 35.92 15.64
C LYS A 58 14.58 34.84 16.62
N LYS A 59 14.84 35.20 17.87
CA LYS A 59 15.21 34.25 18.93
C LYS A 59 14.07 33.26 19.20
N TYR A 60 12.85 33.76 19.35
CA TYR A 60 11.66 32.93 19.55
C TYR A 60 11.45 31.92 18.40
N ILE A 61 11.54 32.38 17.15
CA ILE A 61 11.42 31.51 15.96
C ILE A 61 12.52 30.44 15.95
N LYS A 62 13.77 30.82 16.26
CA LYS A 62 14.91 29.90 16.29
C LYS A 62 14.75 28.82 17.37
N ASP A 63 14.27 29.19 18.54
CA ASP A 63 14.07 28.25 19.65
C ASP A 63 12.88 27.32 19.37
N ASN A 64 11.81 27.83 18.77
CA ASN A 64 10.65 27.03 18.39
C ASN A 64 10.94 26.09 17.20
N TYR A 65 11.78 26.51 16.24
CA TYR A 65 12.26 25.63 15.17
C TYR A 65 13.07 24.46 15.73
N LYS A 66 13.93 24.70 16.73
CA LYS A 66 14.74 23.65 17.36
C LYS A 66 13.89 22.64 18.14
N THR A 67 12.86 23.09 18.85
CA THR A 67 11.95 22.19 19.59
C THR A 67 11.14 21.32 18.64
N VAL A 68 10.52 21.92 17.62
CA VAL A 68 9.80 21.17 16.58
C VAL A 68 10.73 20.18 15.86
N HIS A 69 11.95 20.59 15.51
CA HIS A 69 12.92 19.69 14.89
C HIS A 69 13.34 18.54 15.82
N ARG A 70 13.45 18.78 17.13
CA ARG A 70 13.77 17.73 18.11
C ARG A 70 12.63 16.73 18.24
N ASP A 71 11.39 17.18 18.24
CA ASP A 71 10.20 16.34 18.41
C ASP A 71 9.88 15.54 17.14
N VAL A 72 10.10 16.13 15.96
CA VAL A 72 10.05 15.39 14.68
C VAL A 72 11.17 14.35 14.61
N LYS A 73 12.38 14.68 15.08
CA LYS A 73 13.51 13.75 15.12
C LYS A 73 13.27 12.60 16.09
N SER A 74 12.69 12.87 17.27
CA SER A 74 12.34 11.83 18.26
C SER A 74 11.24 10.91 17.74
N TRP A 75 10.18 11.47 17.15
CA TRP A 75 9.13 10.71 16.47
C TRP A 75 9.71 9.85 15.34
N ALA A 76 10.57 10.40 14.49
CA ALA A 76 11.22 9.68 13.40
C ALA A 76 12.11 8.53 13.92
N THR A 77 12.90 8.74 14.98
CA THR A 77 13.69 7.65 15.58
C THR A 77 12.84 6.56 16.23
N ALA A 78 11.67 6.88 16.77
CA ALA A 78 10.77 5.91 17.40
C ALA A 78 9.93 5.13 16.38
N THR A 79 9.47 5.78 15.30
CA THR A 79 8.58 5.18 14.29
C THR A 79 9.31 4.57 13.10
N ALA A 80 10.48 5.07 12.70
CA ALA A 80 11.27 4.47 11.62
C ALA A 80 11.54 2.97 11.80
N PRO A 81 12.00 2.47 12.98
CA PRO A 81 12.22 1.04 13.17
C PRO A 81 10.93 0.20 13.16
N LEU A 82 9.78 0.79 13.48
CA LEU A 82 8.48 0.12 13.37
C LEU A 82 8.02 0.03 11.92
N ILE A 83 8.17 1.12 11.15
CA ILE A 83 7.84 1.16 9.72
C ILE A 83 8.75 0.20 8.93
N THR A 84 10.05 0.16 9.23
CA THR A 84 10.97 -0.80 8.58
C THR A 84 10.61 -2.23 8.93
N ARG A 85 10.26 -2.55 10.19
CA ARG A 85 9.79 -3.90 10.57
C ARG A 85 8.51 -4.31 9.84
N VAL A 86 7.52 -3.42 9.77
CA VAL A 86 6.28 -3.66 9.01
C VAL A 86 6.58 -3.87 7.53
N ASN A 87 7.50 -3.09 6.95
CA ASN A 87 7.92 -3.25 5.56
C ASN A 87 8.73 -4.53 5.34
N ASP A 88 9.59 -4.92 6.27
CA ASP A 88 10.37 -6.16 6.22
C ASP A 88 9.49 -7.40 6.40
N ASP A 89 8.46 -7.33 7.25
CA ASP A 89 7.47 -8.38 7.41
C ASP A 89 6.56 -8.45 6.17
N ALA A 90 6.17 -7.31 5.59
CA ALA A 90 5.51 -7.27 4.29
C ALA A 90 6.41 -7.81 3.16
N LYS A 91 7.72 -7.52 3.18
CA LYS A 91 8.71 -8.09 2.25
C LYS A 91 8.90 -9.59 2.46
N LYS A 92 8.90 -10.08 3.70
CA LYS A 92 8.98 -11.52 4.03
C LYS A 92 7.70 -12.26 3.61
N LEU A 93 6.54 -11.64 3.75
CA LEU A 93 5.28 -12.17 3.22
C LEU A 93 5.32 -12.25 1.69
N ARG A 94 5.90 -11.24 1.01
CA ARG A 94 6.17 -11.29 -0.44
C ARG A 94 7.23 -12.33 -0.81
N TYR A 95 8.25 -12.55 0.01
CA TYR A 95 9.34 -13.51 -0.25
C TYR A 95 8.93 -14.99 -0.05
N ARG A 96 7.87 -15.25 0.73
CA ARG A 96 7.25 -16.59 0.78
C ARG A 96 6.58 -16.99 -0.54
N ASP A 97 6.52 -16.07 -1.48
CA ASP A 97 6.29 -16.36 -2.88
C ASP A 97 7.54 -16.96 -3.53
N ARG A 98 7.98 -18.13 -3.04
CA ARG A 98 9.01 -18.95 -3.73
C ARG A 98 8.62 -19.07 -5.20
N GLU A 99 9.58 -19.17 -6.12
CA GLU A 99 9.30 -19.47 -7.53
C GLU A 99 8.37 -20.69 -7.64
N LYS A 100 7.10 -20.41 -7.87
CA LYS A 100 6.05 -21.38 -7.65
C LYS A 100 5.97 -22.29 -8.87
N THR A 101 6.19 -23.57 -8.62
CA THR A 101 6.16 -24.66 -9.61
C THR A 101 4.75 -25.18 -9.79
N ASP A 102 4.42 -25.61 -11.01
CA ASP A 102 3.18 -26.35 -11.27
C ASP A 102 3.39 -27.82 -10.89
N ALA A 103 2.30 -28.53 -10.61
CA ALA A 103 2.36 -29.94 -10.28
C ALA A 103 1.27 -30.71 -10.98
N ILE A 104 1.58 -31.90 -11.48
CA ILE A 104 0.64 -32.82 -12.11
C ILE A 104 0.44 -33.99 -11.16
N LEU A 105 -0.81 -34.27 -10.79
CA LEU A 105 -1.21 -35.44 -10.04
C LEU A 105 -1.67 -36.53 -11.00
N ILE A 106 -1.09 -37.71 -10.87
CA ILE A 106 -1.46 -38.89 -11.63
C ILE A 106 -1.96 -39.93 -10.64
N ARG A 107 -3.22 -40.34 -10.79
CA ARG A 107 -3.83 -41.40 -9.98
C ARG A 107 -3.42 -42.77 -10.49
N THR A 108 -3.00 -43.62 -9.57
CA THR A 108 -2.56 -44.97 -9.86
C THR A 108 -3.67 -45.96 -9.50
N ASP A 109 -4.67 -46.08 -10.38
CA ASP A 109 -5.82 -46.96 -10.11
C ASP A 109 -5.58 -48.41 -10.57
N ARG A 110 -4.72 -48.61 -11.57
CA ARG A 110 -4.58 -49.89 -12.30
C ARG A 110 -3.17 -50.47 -12.36
N GLU A 111 -2.14 -49.67 -12.12
CA GLU A 111 -0.74 -50.06 -12.32
C GLU A 111 0.11 -49.81 -11.08
N SER A 112 1.12 -50.65 -10.88
CA SER A 112 2.12 -50.43 -9.83
C SER A 112 2.90 -49.15 -10.11
N TYR A 113 3.20 -48.39 -9.05
CA TYR A 113 3.98 -47.16 -9.12
C TYR A 113 5.25 -47.29 -9.96
N ALA A 114 5.98 -48.40 -9.80
CA ALA A 114 7.24 -48.62 -10.49
C ALA A 114 7.06 -48.75 -12.01
N ASP A 115 5.97 -49.37 -12.44
CA ASP A 115 5.69 -49.61 -13.86
C ASP A 115 5.20 -48.33 -14.53
N LEU A 116 4.36 -47.57 -13.84
CA LEU A 116 3.91 -46.26 -14.31
C LEU A 116 5.07 -45.26 -14.41
N LEU A 117 6.00 -45.27 -13.44
CA LEU A 117 7.20 -44.44 -13.50
C LEU A 117 8.14 -44.86 -14.65
N LYS A 118 8.25 -46.16 -14.95
CA LYS A 118 9.03 -46.65 -16.10
C LYS A 118 8.42 -46.15 -17.42
N LYS A 119 7.11 -46.31 -17.61
CA LYS A 119 6.40 -45.82 -18.80
C LYS A 119 6.56 -44.30 -18.99
N ILE A 120 6.46 -43.53 -17.91
CA ILE A 120 6.67 -42.08 -17.95
C ILE A 120 8.12 -41.75 -18.31
N LYS A 121 9.11 -42.47 -17.77
CA LYS A 121 10.52 -42.28 -18.14
C LYS A 121 10.80 -42.65 -19.59
N GLU A 122 10.16 -43.69 -20.11
CA GLU A 122 10.29 -44.14 -21.51
C GLU A 122 9.67 -43.14 -22.48
N GLY A 123 8.52 -42.54 -22.13
CA GLY A 123 7.91 -41.50 -22.97
C GLY A 123 8.58 -40.13 -22.88
N VAL A 124 9.16 -39.78 -21.73
CA VAL A 124 9.86 -38.51 -21.53
C VAL A 124 11.36 -38.67 -21.84
N GLN A 125 11.69 -39.25 -23.00
CA GLN A 125 13.08 -39.30 -23.48
C GLN A 125 13.53 -37.98 -24.13
N ASP A 126 12.59 -37.13 -24.53
CA ASP A 126 12.90 -35.81 -25.10
C ASP A 126 13.61 -34.91 -24.07
N SER A 127 14.84 -34.48 -24.40
CA SER A 127 15.67 -33.68 -23.50
C SER A 127 15.00 -32.37 -23.06
N LYS A 128 14.13 -31.80 -23.91
CA LYS A 128 13.34 -30.60 -23.58
C LYS A 128 12.31 -30.87 -22.49
N MET A 129 11.61 -32.00 -22.55
CA MET A 129 10.58 -32.36 -21.57
C MET A 129 11.19 -32.78 -20.22
N GLN A 130 12.35 -33.44 -20.25
CA GLN A 130 13.09 -33.77 -19.04
C GLN A 130 13.53 -32.52 -18.25
N GLN A 131 13.96 -31.47 -18.95
CA GLN A 131 14.35 -30.20 -18.31
C GLN A 131 13.18 -29.48 -17.65
N GLU A 132 11.95 -29.73 -18.09
CA GLU A 132 10.76 -29.10 -17.55
C GLU A 132 10.27 -29.77 -16.26
N ILE A 133 10.64 -31.03 -16.02
CA ILE A 133 10.31 -31.79 -14.81
C ILE A 133 11.36 -31.52 -13.73
N LYS A 134 10.94 -30.94 -12.61
CA LYS A 134 11.82 -30.63 -11.47
C LYS A 134 11.93 -31.77 -10.47
N SER A 135 10.82 -32.42 -10.14
CA SER A 135 10.82 -33.51 -9.17
C SER A 135 9.62 -34.42 -9.33
N VAL A 136 9.81 -35.70 -9.05
CA VAL A 136 8.75 -36.71 -9.02
C VAL A 136 8.67 -37.29 -7.61
N ARG A 137 7.48 -37.32 -7.02
CA ARG A 137 7.26 -37.82 -5.65
C ARG A 137 5.93 -38.54 -5.53
N LEU A 138 5.78 -39.33 -4.47
CA LEU A 138 4.53 -39.96 -4.09
C LEU A 138 3.76 -39.12 -3.06
N ASN A 139 2.43 -39.17 -3.13
CA ASN A 139 1.56 -38.71 -2.06
C ASN A 139 1.34 -39.84 -1.03
N ARG A 140 0.77 -39.50 0.13
CA ARG A 140 0.34 -40.49 1.15
C ARG A 140 -0.67 -41.50 0.60
N ALA A 141 -1.48 -41.09 -0.39
CA ALA A 141 -2.42 -41.95 -1.10
C ALA A 141 -1.77 -42.84 -2.18
N ARG A 142 -0.44 -42.84 -2.30
CA ARG A 142 0.34 -43.53 -3.35
C ARG A 142 0.13 -43.00 -4.78
N ASP A 143 -0.56 -41.89 -4.95
CA ASP A 143 -0.61 -41.16 -6.22
C ASP A 143 0.76 -40.53 -6.57
N LEU A 144 1.05 -40.42 -7.86
CA LEU A 144 2.28 -39.81 -8.38
C LEU A 144 2.09 -38.30 -8.55
N ILE A 145 3.02 -37.50 -8.04
CA ILE A 145 3.07 -36.05 -8.20
C ILE A 145 4.34 -35.70 -8.98
N ILE A 146 4.17 -35.13 -10.16
CA ILE A 146 5.24 -34.60 -10.99
C ILE A 146 5.23 -33.08 -10.88
N THR A 147 6.29 -32.49 -10.34
CA THR A 147 6.45 -31.05 -10.24
C THR A 147 7.18 -30.54 -11.47
N THR A 148 6.60 -29.57 -12.16
CA THR A 148 7.13 -28.98 -13.40
C THR A 148 7.56 -27.53 -13.18
N THR A 149 8.28 -27.00 -14.16
CA THR A 149 8.56 -25.56 -14.24
C THR A 149 7.26 -24.78 -14.48
N LYS A 150 7.21 -23.55 -13.96
CA LYS A 150 6.03 -22.68 -14.02
C LYS A 150 5.51 -22.50 -15.45
N GLY A 151 4.19 -22.61 -15.64
CA GLY A 151 3.49 -22.38 -16.90
C GLY A 151 3.56 -23.56 -17.89
N LYS A 152 4.19 -24.68 -17.51
CA LYS A 152 4.39 -25.84 -18.40
C LYS A 152 3.64 -27.08 -17.96
N GLY A 153 2.87 -27.01 -16.88
CA GLY A 153 2.09 -28.15 -16.37
C GLY A 153 1.16 -28.75 -17.42
N ASP A 154 0.45 -27.94 -18.21
CA ASP A 154 -0.53 -28.45 -19.17
C ASP A 154 0.11 -29.09 -20.40
N VAL A 155 1.23 -28.53 -20.88
CA VAL A 155 1.97 -29.09 -22.02
C VAL A 155 2.52 -30.47 -21.65
N VAL A 156 3.15 -30.57 -20.48
CA VAL A 156 3.66 -31.84 -19.96
C VAL A 156 2.50 -32.81 -19.72
N ASN A 157 1.37 -32.35 -19.18
CA ASN A 157 0.22 -33.22 -18.92
C ASN A 157 -0.39 -33.80 -20.21
N LYS A 158 -0.59 -32.97 -21.25
CA LYS A 158 -1.09 -33.42 -22.56
C LYS A 158 -0.16 -34.43 -23.21
N HIS A 159 1.15 -34.21 -23.11
CA HIS A 159 2.13 -35.15 -23.63
C HIS A 159 2.09 -36.49 -22.86
N LEU A 160 2.03 -36.45 -21.53
CA LEU A 160 1.93 -37.65 -20.71
C LEU A 160 0.64 -38.46 -20.98
N GLN A 161 -0.49 -37.79 -21.24
CA GLN A 161 -1.73 -38.45 -21.66
C GLN A 161 -1.62 -39.10 -23.04
N THR A 162 -0.76 -38.57 -23.92
CA THR A 162 -0.49 -39.16 -25.23
C THR A 162 0.39 -40.42 -25.10
N VAL A 163 1.42 -40.35 -24.24
CA VAL A 163 2.33 -41.47 -23.96
C VAL A 163 1.64 -42.61 -23.22
N VAL A 164 0.80 -42.27 -22.24
CA VAL A 164 0.07 -43.24 -21.42
C VAL A 164 -1.44 -43.02 -21.61
N PRO A 165 -2.03 -43.64 -22.66
CA PRO A 165 -3.47 -43.60 -22.87
C PRO A 165 -4.21 -44.13 -21.63
N HIS A 166 -5.33 -43.49 -21.28
CA HIS A 166 -6.16 -43.81 -20.10
C HIS A 166 -5.58 -43.46 -18.72
N MET A 167 -4.46 -42.73 -18.66
CA MET A 167 -3.95 -42.20 -17.40
C MET A 167 -4.88 -41.10 -16.85
N GLN A 168 -5.35 -41.26 -15.61
CA GLN A 168 -6.06 -40.20 -14.90
C GLN A 168 -5.05 -39.19 -14.35
N SER A 169 -4.79 -38.14 -15.13
CA SER A 169 -3.93 -37.03 -14.72
C SER A 169 -4.69 -35.73 -14.57
N ARG A 170 -4.34 -34.96 -13.54
CA ARG A 170 -4.89 -33.64 -13.24
C ARG A 170 -3.76 -32.66 -12.99
N ASN A 171 -3.82 -31.50 -13.61
CA ASN A 171 -2.91 -30.41 -13.28
C ASN A 171 -3.37 -29.75 -11.96
N ILE A 172 -2.50 -29.79 -10.95
CA ILE A 172 -2.61 -29.01 -9.73
C ILE A 172 -2.00 -27.64 -10.04
N MET A 173 -2.83 -26.80 -10.64
CA MET A 173 -2.52 -25.38 -10.77
C MET A 173 -2.64 -24.72 -9.40
N GLN A 174 -1.80 -23.72 -9.19
CA GLN A 174 -1.94 -22.90 -8.01
C GLN A 174 -3.09 -21.94 -8.19
N THR A 175 -3.98 -21.95 -7.21
CA THR A 175 -5.14 -21.08 -7.19
C THR A 175 -5.03 -20.02 -6.12
N LYS A 176 -5.76 -18.94 -6.35
CA LYS A 176 -5.96 -17.86 -5.41
C LYS A 176 -7.46 -17.71 -5.17
N LYS A 177 -7.83 -17.55 -3.90
CA LYS A 177 -9.21 -17.27 -3.50
C LYS A 177 -9.41 -15.76 -3.45
N ILE A 178 -10.44 -15.29 -4.12
CA ILE A 178 -10.77 -13.87 -4.26
C ILE A 178 -12.20 -13.65 -3.81
N HIS A 179 -12.42 -12.56 -3.10
CA HIS A 179 -13.74 -12.07 -2.73
C HIS A 179 -14.14 -10.91 -3.64
N ILE A 180 -15.29 -11.02 -4.28
CA ILE A 180 -15.92 -9.97 -5.08
C ILE A 180 -17.16 -9.50 -4.33
N GLY A 181 -17.15 -8.27 -3.84
CA GLY A 181 -18.28 -7.68 -3.13
C GLY A 181 -19.08 -6.69 -3.97
N ASN A 182 -20.30 -6.39 -3.51
CA ASN A 182 -21.21 -5.39 -4.09
C ASN A 182 -21.80 -5.77 -5.46
N MET A 183 -22.04 -7.06 -5.68
CA MET A 183 -22.72 -7.54 -6.88
C MET A 183 -24.23 -7.34 -6.76
N ASP A 184 -24.90 -7.18 -7.90
CA ASP A 184 -26.36 -7.10 -7.94
C ASP A 184 -27.01 -8.49 -7.65
N ILE A 185 -28.27 -8.48 -7.22
CA ILE A 185 -29.04 -9.66 -6.80
C ILE A 185 -29.24 -10.64 -7.97
N PHE A 186 -29.40 -10.09 -9.18
CA PHE A 186 -29.65 -10.86 -10.40
C PHE A 186 -28.38 -11.37 -11.09
N VAL A 187 -27.20 -11.11 -10.53
CA VAL A 187 -25.93 -11.57 -11.13
C VAL A 187 -25.79 -13.07 -10.95
N GLU A 188 -25.67 -13.77 -12.08
CA GLU A 188 -25.43 -15.21 -12.11
C GLU A 188 -23.94 -15.53 -12.32
N ARG A 189 -23.59 -16.81 -12.22
CA ARG A 189 -22.21 -17.28 -12.44
C ARG A 189 -21.67 -16.85 -13.82
N GLY A 190 -22.48 -16.96 -14.86
CA GLY A 190 -22.08 -16.61 -16.23
C GLY A 190 -21.71 -15.13 -16.39
N ASP A 191 -22.37 -14.23 -15.66
CA ASP A 191 -22.06 -12.80 -15.69
C ASP A 191 -20.69 -12.49 -15.06
N VAL A 192 -20.35 -13.22 -13.99
CA VAL A 192 -19.04 -13.10 -13.33
C VAL A 192 -17.93 -13.61 -14.26
N GLU A 193 -18.15 -14.75 -14.91
CA GLU A 193 -17.21 -15.30 -15.91
C GLU A 193 -17.03 -14.34 -17.10
N ALA A 194 -18.13 -13.81 -17.64
CA ALA A 194 -18.10 -12.86 -18.74
C ALA A 194 -17.40 -11.54 -18.34
N ALA A 195 -17.58 -11.07 -17.10
CA ALA A 195 -16.90 -9.89 -16.61
C ALA A 195 -15.38 -10.13 -16.47
N ILE A 196 -14.98 -11.29 -15.93
CA ILE A 196 -13.56 -11.68 -15.83
C ILE A 196 -12.95 -11.81 -17.24
N ALA A 197 -13.66 -12.44 -18.18
CA ALA A 197 -13.25 -12.57 -19.58
C ALA A 197 -13.02 -11.21 -20.24
N LYS A 198 -13.90 -10.23 -19.99
CA LYS A 198 -13.77 -8.86 -20.49
C LYS A 198 -12.59 -8.11 -19.87
N ALA A 199 -12.28 -8.39 -18.60
CA ALA A 199 -11.21 -7.71 -17.88
C ALA A 199 -9.81 -8.23 -18.25
N LEU A 200 -9.67 -9.54 -18.47
CA LEU A 200 -8.36 -10.22 -18.57
C LEU A 200 -8.13 -10.97 -19.88
N GLY A 201 -9.18 -11.22 -20.67
CA GLY A 201 -9.16 -12.07 -21.86
C GLY A 201 -9.78 -13.45 -21.61
N GLN A 202 -10.18 -14.14 -22.68
CA GLN A 202 -10.86 -15.45 -22.62
C GLN A 202 -9.98 -16.57 -22.07
N GLU A 203 -8.65 -16.50 -22.26
CA GLU A 203 -7.71 -17.53 -21.79
C GLU A 203 -7.72 -17.68 -20.25
N GLU A 204 -7.99 -16.62 -19.50
CA GLU A 204 -7.99 -16.67 -18.04
C GLU A 204 -9.30 -17.21 -17.44
N VAL A 205 -10.36 -17.31 -18.25
CA VAL A 205 -11.64 -17.91 -17.84
C VAL A 205 -11.47 -19.41 -17.58
N GLU A 206 -10.65 -20.09 -18.39
CA GLU A 206 -10.34 -21.52 -18.20
C GLU A 206 -9.61 -21.80 -16.88
N SER A 207 -9.00 -20.77 -16.28
CA SER A 207 -8.32 -20.88 -15.00
C SER A 207 -9.26 -20.78 -13.78
N ILE A 208 -10.55 -20.48 -14.00
CA ILE A 208 -11.56 -20.44 -12.94
C ILE A 208 -11.94 -21.88 -12.55
N GLN A 209 -11.69 -22.23 -11.28
CA GLN A 209 -12.06 -23.54 -10.75
C GLN A 209 -13.45 -23.54 -10.12
N GLU A 210 -13.82 -22.46 -9.44
CA GLU A 210 -15.06 -22.41 -8.68
C GLU A 210 -15.54 -20.97 -8.47
N ILE A 211 -16.86 -20.77 -8.61
CA ILE A 211 -17.55 -19.52 -8.26
C ILE A 211 -18.72 -19.87 -7.33
N ARG A 212 -18.67 -19.34 -6.11
CA ARG A 212 -19.74 -19.42 -5.12
C ARG A 212 -20.31 -18.04 -4.88
N ILE A 213 -21.57 -17.83 -5.23
CA ILE A 213 -22.28 -16.58 -4.97
C ILE A 213 -23.01 -16.75 -3.63
N ARG A 214 -22.83 -15.79 -2.73
CA ARG A 214 -23.53 -15.70 -1.45
C ARG A 214 -24.36 -14.43 -1.39
N PRO A 215 -25.63 -14.53 -0.98
CA PRO A 215 -26.45 -13.35 -0.76
C PRO A 215 -25.91 -12.54 0.41
N GLY A 216 -25.79 -11.23 0.22
CA GLY A 216 -25.41 -10.33 1.31
C GLY A 216 -26.61 -9.97 2.17
N ARG A 217 -26.36 -9.66 3.44
CA ARG A 217 -27.40 -9.31 4.41
C ARG A 217 -28.18 -8.03 4.06
N THR A 218 -27.59 -7.16 3.24
CA THR A 218 -28.13 -5.83 2.87
C THR A 218 -28.60 -5.80 1.41
N GLY A 219 -28.89 -6.95 0.82
CA GLY A 219 -29.39 -7.08 -0.56
C GLY A 219 -28.32 -7.37 -1.59
N ASN A 220 -27.16 -6.69 -1.56
CA ASN A 220 -26.13 -6.95 -2.57
C ASN A 220 -25.42 -8.29 -2.37
N ASN A 221 -25.24 -9.04 -3.47
CA ASN A 221 -24.55 -10.33 -3.47
C ASN A 221 -23.03 -10.16 -3.37
N SER A 222 -22.37 -11.23 -2.97
CA SER A 222 -20.92 -11.35 -2.98
C SER A 222 -20.51 -12.70 -3.57
N ALA A 223 -19.38 -12.76 -4.27
CA ALA A 223 -18.82 -13.99 -4.80
C ALA A 223 -17.49 -14.34 -4.14
N GLU A 224 -17.32 -15.63 -3.89
CA GLU A 224 -16.03 -16.26 -3.65
C GLU A 224 -15.61 -16.92 -4.96
N VAL A 225 -14.46 -16.50 -5.51
CA VAL A 225 -13.92 -17.02 -6.77
C VAL A 225 -12.59 -17.69 -6.51
N ILE A 226 -12.45 -18.92 -6.96
CA ILE A 226 -11.18 -19.66 -6.97
C ILE A 226 -10.67 -19.63 -8.41
N ILE A 227 -9.58 -18.90 -8.64
CA ILE A 227 -9.01 -18.69 -9.97
C ILE A 227 -7.51 -19.01 -9.98
N GLY A 228 -6.97 -19.29 -11.17
CA GLY A 228 -5.53 -19.40 -11.38
C GLY A 228 -4.77 -18.22 -10.79
N ARG A 229 -3.60 -18.50 -10.22
CA ARG A 229 -2.84 -17.53 -9.44
C ARG A 229 -2.52 -16.25 -10.20
N GLU A 230 -2.10 -16.34 -11.46
CA GLU A 230 -1.71 -15.18 -12.27
C GLU A 230 -2.89 -14.26 -12.56
N ALA A 231 -3.98 -14.85 -13.05
CA ALA A 231 -5.26 -14.17 -13.25
C ALA A 231 -5.75 -13.52 -11.95
N GLY A 232 -5.63 -14.23 -10.84
CA GLY A 232 -6.01 -13.71 -9.54
C GLY A 232 -5.19 -12.52 -9.07
N HIS A 233 -3.89 -12.48 -9.38
CA HIS A 233 -3.06 -11.30 -9.09
C HIS A 233 -3.47 -10.11 -9.95
N LYS A 234 -3.70 -10.30 -11.25
CA LYS A 234 -4.17 -9.23 -12.14
C LYS A 234 -5.51 -8.63 -11.66
N LEU A 235 -6.46 -9.49 -11.26
CA LEU A 235 -7.73 -9.04 -10.69
C LEU A 235 -7.56 -8.23 -9.39
N LEU A 236 -6.64 -8.64 -8.53
CA LEU A 236 -6.35 -7.92 -7.29
C LEU A 236 -5.67 -6.58 -7.54
N ASP A 237 -4.78 -6.52 -8.53
CA ASP A 237 -4.09 -5.28 -8.93
C ASP A 237 -5.07 -4.26 -9.54
N MET A 238 -6.09 -4.73 -10.26
CA MET A 238 -7.21 -3.88 -10.71
C MET A 238 -8.05 -3.35 -9.54
N GLY A 239 -8.28 -4.18 -8.52
CA GLY A 239 -9.02 -3.86 -7.29
C GLY A 239 -10.53 -3.66 -7.45
N ARG A 240 -11.01 -3.42 -8.68
CA ARG A 240 -12.42 -3.27 -9.02
C ARG A 240 -12.74 -3.85 -10.40
N ILE A 241 -13.95 -4.36 -10.55
CA ILE A 241 -14.46 -4.92 -11.81
C ILE A 241 -15.92 -4.55 -11.99
N LYS A 242 -16.29 -4.22 -13.23
CA LYS A 242 -17.70 -3.95 -13.57
C LYS A 242 -18.41 -5.27 -13.88
N ILE A 243 -19.41 -5.61 -13.07
CA ILE A 243 -20.27 -6.79 -13.25
C ILE A 243 -21.70 -6.30 -13.32
N GLY A 244 -22.37 -6.56 -14.45
CA GLY A 244 -23.65 -5.94 -14.76
C GLY A 244 -23.57 -4.42 -14.69
N TRP A 245 -24.36 -3.83 -13.79
CA TRP A 245 -24.46 -2.38 -13.59
C TRP A 245 -23.54 -1.86 -12.46
N ASN A 246 -23.03 -2.76 -11.62
CA ASN A 246 -22.28 -2.39 -10.42
C ASN A 246 -20.78 -2.42 -10.64
N ASN A 247 -20.09 -1.46 -10.03
CA ASN A 247 -18.64 -1.50 -9.87
C ASN A 247 -18.31 -2.29 -8.59
N CYS A 248 -17.91 -3.54 -8.77
CA CYS A 248 -17.70 -4.51 -7.70
C CYS A 248 -16.27 -4.39 -7.15
N ILE A 249 -16.12 -4.56 -5.84
CA ILE A 249 -14.83 -4.44 -5.16
C ILE A 249 -14.19 -5.82 -5.07
N ILE A 250 -12.94 -5.93 -5.51
CA ILE A 250 -12.15 -7.16 -5.46
C ILE A 250 -11.24 -7.09 -4.23
N ARG A 251 -11.22 -8.16 -3.43
CA ARG A 251 -10.32 -8.32 -2.29
C ARG A 251 -9.73 -9.72 -2.26
N GLU A 252 -8.51 -9.83 -1.73
CA GLU A 252 -7.90 -11.13 -1.47
C GLU A 252 -8.65 -11.81 -0.32
N TRP A 253 -9.00 -13.09 -0.51
CA TRP A 253 -9.57 -13.87 0.58
C TRP A 253 -8.48 -14.24 1.58
N VAL A 254 -8.57 -13.67 2.78
CA VAL A 254 -7.66 -14.00 3.88
C VAL A 254 -8.31 -15.05 4.76
N GLU A 255 -7.81 -16.28 4.71
CA GLU A 255 -8.23 -17.33 5.62
C GLU A 255 -7.63 -17.08 7.01
N VAL A 256 -8.47 -16.65 7.94
CA VAL A 256 -8.07 -16.44 9.33
C VAL A 256 -8.07 -17.79 10.03
N SER A 257 -6.89 -18.41 10.16
CA SER A 257 -6.74 -19.67 10.88
C SER A 257 -7.12 -19.48 12.35
N ARG A 258 -8.11 -20.25 12.81
CA ARG A 258 -8.50 -20.34 14.22
C ARG A 258 -7.91 -21.61 14.83
N CYS A 259 -7.57 -21.55 16.11
CA CYS A 259 -7.13 -22.74 16.85
C CYS A 259 -8.24 -23.79 16.84
N SER A 260 -7.95 -25.00 16.37
CA SER A 260 -8.97 -26.07 16.28
C SER A 260 -9.41 -26.64 17.64
N ASN A 261 -8.76 -26.23 18.74
CA ASN A 261 -9.18 -26.61 20.10
C ASN A 261 -10.09 -25.53 20.70
N CYS A 262 -9.59 -24.28 20.80
CA CYS A 262 -10.30 -23.21 21.51
C CYS A 262 -10.99 -22.16 20.61
N MET A 263 -10.85 -22.25 19.29
CA MET A 263 -11.41 -21.33 18.29
C MET A 263 -10.89 -19.88 18.35
N LYS A 264 -9.90 -19.59 19.21
CA LYS A 264 -9.25 -18.28 19.25
C LYS A 264 -8.27 -18.10 18.09
N MET A 265 -8.08 -16.85 17.67
CA MET A 265 -7.12 -16.47 16.63
C MET A 265 -5.70 -16.33 17.22
N GLY A 266 -4.67 -16.43 16.37
CA GLY A 266 -3.29 -16.12 16.75
C GLY A 266 -2.44 -17.28 17.26
N HIS A 267 -2.99 -18.50 17.36
CA HIS A 267 -2.21 -19.71 17.64
C HIS A 267 -2.81 -20.95 16.97
N SER A 268 -1.99 -21.97 16.78
CA SER A 268 -2.40 -23.27 16.24
C SER A 268 -2.75 -24.24 17.37
N ARG A 269 -3.39 -25.37 17.05
CA ARG A 269 -3.66 -26.43 18.04
C ARG A 269 -2.40 -26.89 18.77
N ARG A 270 -1.26 -26.94 18.07
CA ARG A 270 0.02 -27.41 18.62
C ARG A 270 0.56 -26.49 19.71
N ASP A 271 0.21 -25.21 19.64
CA ASP A 271 0.66 -24.16 20.55
C ASP A 271 -0.46 -23.74 21.52
N CYS A 272 -1.55 -24.51 21.56
CA CYS A 272 -2.69 -24.23 22.42
C CYS A 272 -2.38 -24.68 23.85
N LYS A 273 -2.55 -23.75 24.79
CA LYS A 273 -2.35 -23.99 26.22
C LYS A 273 -3.64 -24.37 26.95
N GLU A 274 -4.78 -24.32 26.27
CA GLU A 274 -6.06 -24.75 26.84
C GLU A 274 -6.18 -26.27 26.79
N GLU A 275 -6.79 -26.86 27.82
CA GLU A 275 -7.09 -28.29 27.86
C GLU A 275 -7.95 -28.71 26.67
N GLU A 276 -7.82 -29.97 26.27
CA GLU A 276 -8.48 -30.51 25.09
C GLU A 276 -9.99 -30.60 25.32
N ASN A 277 -10.74 -29.66 24.74
CA ASN A 277 -12.19 -29.61 24.91
C ASN A 277 -12.89 -30.35 23.76
N LYS A 278 -13.25 -31.61 24.02
CA LYS A 278 -13.88 -32.51 23.04
C LYS A 278 -15.28 -32.04 22.62
N GLU A 279 -16.02 -31.33 23.47
CA GLU A 279 -17.36 -30.81 23.15
C GLU A 279 -17.30 -29.67 22.12
N LYS A 280 -16.32 -28.76 22.22
CA LYS A 280 -16.10 -27.70 21.24
C LYS A 280 -15.66 -28.22 19.87
N MET A 281 -15.05 -29.40 19.82
CA MET A 281 -14.72 -30.05 18.54
C MET A 281 -15.95 -30.61 17.82
N LEU A 282 -16.95 -31.09 18.57
CA LEU A 282 -18.18 -31.66 18.00
C LEU A 282 -19.15 -30.58 17.50
N SER A 283 -19.15 -29.38 18.08
CA SER A 283 -19.98 -28.26 17.60
C SER A 283 -19.57 -27.78 16.21
N VAL A 284 -18.27 -27.83 15.88
CA VAL A 284 -17.75 -27.48 14.54
C VAL A 284 -18.31 -28.39 13.45
N HIS A 285 -18.53 -29.66 13.76
CA HIS A 285 -19.05 -30.63 12.78
C HIS A 285 -20.55 -30.47 12.50
N ARG A 286 -21.33 -29.91 13.45
CA ARG A 286 -22.77 -29.65 13.29
C ARG A 286 -23.09 -28.31 12.63
N GLU A 287 -22.27 -27.28 12.84
CA GLU A 287 -22.47 -25.98 12.18
C GLU A 287 -22.15 -26.03 10.68
N TRP A 288 -21.20 -26.85 10.26
CA TRP A 288 -20.90 -27.03 8.82
C TRP A 288 -22.02 -27.74 8.07
N THR A 289 -22.65 -28.75 8.66
CA THR A 289 -23.72 -29.53 8.02
C THR A 289 -25.04 -28.77 7.84
N HIS A 290 -25.26 -27.66 8.56
CA HIS A 290 -26.47 -26.85 8.39
C HIS A 290 -26.36 -25.74 7.34
N SER A 291 -25.18 -25.54 6.74
CA SER A 291 -24.98 -24.53 5.69
C SER A 291 -25.14 -25.07 4.25
N GLU A 292 -25.43 -26.36 4.08
CA GLU A 292 -25.71 -27.00 2.78
C GLU A 292 -27.21 -27.24 2.53
N GLY A 293 -28.09 -26.76 3.40
CA GLY A 293 -29.53 -26.93 3.24
C GLY A 293 -30.28 -25.77 3.83
N LEU A 294 -30.32 -24.65 3.08
CA LEU A 294 -31.35 -23.61 3.11
C LEU A 294 -31.23 -22.76 1.84
#